data_AF-N9QY65-F1
#
_entry.id   AF-N9QY65-F1
#
_cell.length_a   1.000
_cell.length_b   1.000
_cell.length_c   1.000
_cell.angle_alpha   90.00
_cell.angle_beta   90.00
_cell.angle_gamma   90.00
#
_symmetry.space_group_name_H-M   'P 1'
#
loop_
_entity.id
_entity.type
_entity.pdbx_description
1 polymer ?
#
loop_
_entity_poly.entity_id
_entity_poly.type
_entity_poly.pdbx_seq_one_letter_code
_entity_poly.pdbx_strand_id
1 'polypeptide(L)'
;TKTVNRSSGRTAVASMAYRAGEKLTDERTGLTHDFKRKEGVVYTEILSNLDTELDRSKVWNLAEKSENRKDARTAREWVIALPDELDEEQRKELAKEFAQSLVDRYGVIADLAIHAPSHNGNDKNHHAHILLTTRKAELDQDHNLVLKDKADIELSNTKRKSLGMGTSQEEIKQIRATWANLANHALEYAGYRERIDHRSYADQGNQLQATIHEGSKVTQMRRKGIDTEISRFNDTIKQQNSQQLQYKQQHKEQTLEQGFNRVEKGFEQWKKDQEAKRLELEHKKQLKLQQEQAMKLKQRKSMNRNGPSL
;
A
#
# COMPACT_ATOMS: atom_id res chain seq x y z
N THR A 1 -8.80 11.90 -3.42
CA THR A 1 -9.21 12.69 -4.59
C THR A 1 -9.86 13.99 -4.16
N LYS A 2 -9.74 15.05 -4.96
CA LYS A 2 -10.38 16.35 -4.79
C LYS A 2 -10.70 16.95 -6.15
N THR A 3 -11.73 17.78 -6.25
CA THR A 3 -12.14 18.42 -7.51
C THR A 3 -11.50 19.80 -7.66
N VAL A 4 -11.19 20.19 -8.89
CA VAL A 4 -10.92 21.59 -9.26
C VAL A 4 -12.23 22.18 -9.74
N ASN A 5 -12.72 23.22 -9.05
CA ASN A 5 -13.99 23.86 -9.39
C ASN A 5 -13.80 25.38 -9.51
N ARG A 6 -14.57 25.98 -10.42
CA ARG A 6 -14.51 27.42 -10.71
C ARG A 6 -14.98 28.28 -9.55
N SER A 7 -15.95 27.80 -8.76
CA SER A 7 -16.48 28.53 -7.61
C SER A 7 -15.45 28.74 -6.49
N SER A 8 -14.39 27.92 -6.43
CA SER A 8 -13.24 28.15 -5.53
C SER A 8 -12.19 29.11 -6.08
N GLY A 9 -12.41 29.71 -7.26
CA GLY A 9 -11.43 30.55 -7.94
C GLY A 9 -10.26 29.76 -8.56
N ARG A 10 -10.31 28.43 -8.57
CA ARG A 10 -9.28 27.57 -9.15
C ARG A 10 -9.60 27.25 -10.60
N THR A 11 -8.56 27.07 -11.40
CA THR A 11 -8.65 26.56 -12.77
C THR A 11 -7.81 25.31 -12.94
N ALA A 12 -8.16 24.49 -13.93
CA ALA A 12 -7.42 23.27 -14.27
C ALA A 12 -6.03 23.64 -14.78
N VAL A 13 -5.92 24.67 -15.64
CA VAL A 13 -4.65 25.20 -16.15
C VAL A 13 -3.73 25.65 -15.02
N ALA A 14 -4.22 26.49 -14.09
CA ALA A 14 -3.43 26.94 -12.93
C ALA A 14 -3.02 25.77 -12.03
N SER A 15 -3.92 24.82 -11.82
CA SER A 15 -3.65 23.64 -11.00
C SER A 15 -2.56 22.78 -11.64
N MET A 16 -2.62 22.55 -12.95
CA MET A 16 -1.62 21.74 -13.65
C MET A 16 -0.27 22.44 -13.73
N ALA A 17 -0.24 23.72 -14.13
CA ALA A 17 0.98 24.52 -14.19
C ALA A 17 1.75 24.43 -12.87
N TYR A 18 1.04 24.53 -11.75
CA TYR A 18 1.67 24.38 -10.44
C TYR A 18 2.23 22.97 -10.22
N ARG A 19 1.53 21.88 -10.58
CA ARG A 19 2.03 20.54 -10.20
C ARG A 19 3.14 20.08 -11.13
N ALA A 20 3.06 20.44 -12.41
CA ALA A 20 4.10 20.16 -13.38
C ALA A 20 5.32 21.09 -13.25
N GLY A 21 5.21 22.22 -12.53
CA GLY A 21 6.30 23.20 -12.46
C GLY A 21 6.50 23.93 -13.78
N GLU A 22 5.41 24.21 -14.50
CA GLU A 22 5.45 24.76 -15.85
C GLU A 22 4.84 26.17 -15.94
N LYS A 23 5.00 26.79 -17.11
CA LYS A 23 4.34 28.05 -17.46
C LYS A 23 3.20 27.77 -18.44
N LEU A 24 1.95 27.93 -17.99
CA LEU A 24 0.77 27.76 -18.83
C LEU A 24 -0.11 29.02 -18.81
N THR A 25 -0.75 29.32 -19.93
CA THR A 25 -1.73 30.42 -20.04
C THR A 25 -3.14 29.86 -20.05
N ASP A 26 -3.99 30.37 -19.16
CA ASP A 26 -5.41 30.05 -19.09
C ASP A 26 -6.17 30.98 -20.04
N GLU A 27 -6.62 30.45 -21.17
CA GLU A 27 -7.29 31.20 -22.24
C GLU A 27 -8.62 31.80 -21.78
N ARG A 28 -9.28 31.16 -20.82
CA ARG A 28 -10.58 31.62 -20.30
C ARG A 28 -10.43 32.86 -19.42
N THR A 29 -9.36 32.94 -18.63
CA THR A 29 -9.12 34.05 -17.71
C THR A 29 -8.11 35.07 -18.23
N GLY A 30 -7.34 34.71 -19.27
CA GLY A 30 -6.21 35.49 -19.77
C GLY A 30 -4.98 35.47 -18.87
N LEU A 31 -5.00 34.74 -17.75
CA LEU A 31 -3.91 34.71 -16.78
C LEU A 31 -2.84 33.70 -17.19
N THR A 32 -1.58 34.11 -17.07
CA THR A 32 -0.43 33.22 -17.21
C THR A 32 0.07 32.78 -15.83
N HIS A 33 0.19 31.46 -15.64
CA HIS A 33 0.65 30.84 -14.42
C HIS A 33 2.07 30.30 -14.64
N ASP A 34 3.09 30.99 -14.10
CA ASP A 34 4.49 30.60 -14.26
C ASP A 34 5.04 29.97 -12.97
N PHE A 35 5.19 28.64 -12.98
CA PHE A 35 5.74 27.87 -11.86
C PHE A 35 7.07 27.19 -12.19
N LYS A 36 7.82 27.69 -13.19
CA LYS A 36 9.12 27.12 -13.59
C LYS A 36 10.20 27.16 -12.50
N ARG A 37 9.99 27.99 -11.47
CA ARG A 37 10.86 28.05 -10.28
C ARG A 37 10.46 27.06 -9.18
N LYS A 38 9.48 26.20 -9.43
CA LYS A 38 9.03 25.22 -8.44
C LYS A 38 10.05 24.08 -8.37
N GLU A 39 10.55 23.86 -7.17
CA GLU A 39 11.43 22.74 -6.88
C GLU A 39 10.64 21.49 -6.48
N GLY A 40 11.32 20.35 -6.56
CA GLY A 40 10.81 19.06 -6.09
C GLY A 40 9.92 18.33 -7.09
N VAL A 41 9.66 18.86 -8.29
CA VAL A 41 9.03 18.09 -9.37
C VAL A 41 10.10 17.23 -10.03
N VAL A 42 9.97 15.91 -9.92
CA VAL A 42 10.99 14.96 -10.43
C VAL A 42 10.56 14.27 -11.73
N TYR A 43 9.26 14.21 -12.00
CA TYR A 43 8.74 13.60 -13.21
C TYR A 43 7.39 14.18 -13.59
N THR A 44 7.12 14.32 -14.89
CA THR A 44 5.79 14.65 -15.42
C THR A 44 5.50 13.87 -16.70
N GLU A 45 4.24 13.49 -16.91
CA GLU A 45 3.81 12.74 -18.10
C GLU A 45 2.30 12.91 -18.32
N ILE A 46 1.87 13.01 -19.58
CA ILE A 46 0.46 12.93 -19.95
C ILE A 46 0.18 11.50 -20.43
N LEU A 47 -0.76 10.83 -19.78
CA LEU A 47 -1.23 9.49 -20.12
C LEU A 47 -2.62 9.57 -20.75
N SER A 48 -2.81 8.84 -21.85
CA SER A 48 -4.09 8.71 -22.55
C SER A 48 -4.12 7.44 -23.38
N ASN A 49 -5.32 6.99 -23.78
CA ASN A 49 -5.51 5.88 -24.73
C ASN A 49 -5.59 6.36 -26.19
N LEU A 50 -5.17 7.59 -26.45
CA LEU A 50 -5.16 8.18 -27.79
C LEU A 50 -3.82 7.92 -28.45
N ASP A 51 -3.85 7.52 -29.71
CA ASP A 51 -2.66 7.33 -30.55
C ASP A 51 -2.19 8.68 -31.12
N THR A 52 -1.87 9.62 -30.23
CA THR A 52 -1.32 10.94 -30.58
C THR A 52 -0.60 11.57 -29.38
N GLU A 53 0.39 12.41 -29.67
CA GLU A 53 1.04 13.22 -28.64
C GLU A 53 0.13 14.37 -28.21
N LEU A 54 0.03 14.57 -26.89
CA LEU A 54 -0.82 15.59 -26.31
C LEU A 54 0.00 16.75 -25.77
N ASP A 55 -0.42 17.97 -26.11
CA ASP A 55 0.13 19.18 -25.52
C ASP A 55 -0.62 19.54 -24.22
N ARG A 56 0.13 19.70 -23.13
CA ARG A 56 -0.43 20.02 -21.80
C ARG A 56 -1.30 21.27 -21.81
N SER A 57 -0.87 22.32 -22.49
CA SER A 57 -1.61 23.59 -22.54
C SER A 57 -2.95 23.40 -23.28
N LYS A 58 -2.94 22.71 -24.42
CA LYS A 58 -4.15 22.37 -25.19
C LYS A 58 -5.13 21.52 -24.38
N VAL A 59 -4.63 20.48 -23.71
CA VAL A 59 -5.46 19.58 -22.87
C VAL A 59 -6.22 20.37 -21.81
N TRP A 60 -5.51 21.20 -21.03
CA TRP A 60 -6.12 21.87 -19.89
C TRP A 60 -6.96 23.10 -20.27
N ASN A 61 -6.62 23.79 -21.36
CA ASN A 61 -7.51 24.82 -21.92
C ASN A 61 -8.77 24.20 -22.52
N LEU A 62 -8.68 23.05 -23.18
CA LEU A 62 -9.85 22.31 -23.65
C LEU A 62 -10.73 21.87 -22.47
N ALA A 63 -10.15 21.34 -21.40
CA ALA A 63 -10.89 20.96 -20.19
C ALA A 63 -11.64 22.15 -19.56
N GLU A 64 -11.01 23.34 -19.51
CA GLU A 64 -11.70 24.57 -19.09
C GLU A 64 -12.82 24.94 -20.07
N LYS A 65 -12.59 24.88 -21.39
CA LYS A 65 -13.57 25.26 -22.42
C LYS A 65 -14.79 24.33 -22.48
N SER A 66 -14.62 23.04 -22.20
CA SER A 66 -15.69 22.02 -22.25
C SER A 66 -16.73 22.15 -21.15
N GLU A 67 -16.56 23.08 -20.21
CA GLU A 67 -17.49 23.32 -19.10
C GLU A 67 -18.12 24.72 -19.17
N ASN A 68 -19.46 24.77 -19.13
CA ASN A 68 -20.21 26.02 -19.39
C ASN A 68 -20.70 26.72 -18.12
N ARG A 69 -20.68 26.04 -16.96
CA ARG A 69 -21.22 26.61 -15.72
C ARG A 69 -20.17 27.37 -14.92
N LYS A 70 -20.59 28.43 -14.21
CA LYS A 70 -19.72 29.22 -13.31
C LYS A 70 -19.20 28.42 -12.12
N ASP A 71 -19.86 27.33 -11.75
CA ASP A 71 -19.52 26.43 -10.65
C ASP A 71 -19.05 25.06 -11.14
N ALA A 72 -18.74 24.94 -12.44
CA ALA A 72 -18.32 23.67 -13.03
C ALA A 72 -17.04 23.13 -12.40
N ARG A 73 -16.93 21.80 -12.40
CA ARG A 73 -15.70 21.07 -12.12
C ARG A 73 -14.95 20.91 -13.43
N THR A 74 -13.72 21.41 -13.50
CA THR A 74 -12.90 21.38 -14.72
C THR A 74 -11.81 20.32 -14.69
N ALA A 75 -11.50 19.80 -13.50
CA ALA A 75 -10.61 18.64 -13.34
C ALA A 75 -10.90 17.88 -12.04
N ARG A 76 -10.40 16.64 -11.95
CA ARG A 76 -10.31 15.86 -10.71
C ARG A 76 -8.85 15.52 -10.42
N GLU A 77 -8.40 15.82 -9.21
CA GLU A 77 -7.04 15.52 -8.76
C GLU A 77 -7.05 14.30 -7.84
N TRP A 78 -6.24 13.29 -8.18
CA TRP A 78 -5.81 12.23 -7.28
C TRP A 78 -4.43 12.59 -6.74
N VAL A 79 -4.25 12.40 -5.43
CA VAL A 79 -2.95 12.55 -4.78
C VAL A 79 -2.69 11.23 -4.08
N ILE A 80 -1.60 10.58 -4.45
CA ILE A 80 -1.16 9.29 -3.93
C ILE A 80 0.18 9.48 -3.23
N ALA A 81 0.33 8.86 -2.05
CA ALA A 81 1.63 8.75 -1.40
C ALA A 81 2.35 7.56 -2.01
N LEU A 82 3.62 7.73 -2.38
CA LEU A 82 4.45 6.68 -2.94
C LEU A 82 5.29 6.07 -1.80
N PRO A 83 5.41 4.73 -1.71
CA PRO A 83 6.21 4.08 -0.66
C PRO A 83 7.67 4.58 -0.69
N ASP A 84 8.22 4.91 0.48
CA ASP A 84 9.59 5.41 0.60
C ASP A 84 10.65 4.31 0.44
N GLU A 85 10.21 3.06 0.59
CA GLU A 85 10.99 1.85 0.35
C GLU A 85 11.36 1.69 -1.13
N LEU A 86 10.52 2.18 -2.05
CA LEU A 86 10.75 2.06 -3.49
C LEU A 86 11.74 3.12 -3.98
N ASP A 87 12.61 2.73 -4.91
CA ASP A 87 13.50 3.67 -5.59
C ASP A 87 12.73 4.63 -6.53
N GLU A 88 13.43 5.60 -7.12
CA GLU A 88 12.79 6.62 -7.97
C GLU A 88 12.10 6.02 -9.21
N GLU A 89 12.72 5.05 -9.86
CA GLU A 89 12.19 4.43 -11.07
C GLU A 89 10.99 3.54 -10.75
N GLN A 90 11.06 2.75 -9.67
CA GLN A 90 9.95 1.94 -9.18
C GLN A 90 8.75 2.82 -8.77
N ARG A 91 9.00 3.95 -8.11
CA ARG A 91 7.95 4.93 -7.76
C ARG A 91 7.32 5.54 -9.00
N LYS A 92 8.11 5.83 -10.03
CA LYS A 92 7.63 6.34 -11.32
C LYS A 92 6.72 5.33 -12.00
N GLU A 93 7.16 4.09 -12.17
CA GLU A 93 6.38 3.04 -12.82
C GLU A 93 5.08 2.74 -12.06
N LEU A 94 5.12 2.65 -10.73
CA LEU A 94 3.91 2.48 -9.91
C LEU A 94 2.91 3.64 -10.10
N ALA A 95 3.39 4.88 -10.14
CA ALA A 95 2.54 6.05 -10.34
C ALA A 95 1.92 6.07 -11.75
N LYS A 96 2.71 5.69 -12.78
CA LYS A 96 2.25 5.55 -14.17
C LYS A 96 1.20 4.46 -14.29
N GLU A 97 1.45 3.28 -13.74
CA GLU A 97 0.50 2.15 -13.78
C GLU A 97 -0.84 2.54 -13.13
N PHE A 98 -0.81 3.21 -11.97
CA PHE A 98 -2.04 3.68 -11.35
C PHE A 98 -2.74 4.76 -12.18
N ALA A 99 -2.01 5.73 -12.74
CA ALA A 99 -2.58 6.75 -13.61
C ALA A 99 -3.22 6.14 -14.87
N GLN A 100 -2.54 5.18 -15.51
CA GLN A 100 -3.03 4.45 -16.66
C GLN A 100 -4.31 3.66 -16.31
N SER A 101 -4.38 3.03 -15.14
CA SER A 101 -5.61 2.36 -14.69
C SER A 101 -6.83 3.29 -14.60
N LEU A 102 -6.61 4.58 -14.31
CA LEU A 102 -7.67 5.60 -14.30
C LEU A 102 -8.04 6.04 -15.72
N VAL A 103 -7.05 6.17 -16.60
CA VAL A 103 -7.26 6.44 -18.04
C VAL A 103 -8.10 5.33 -18.65
N ASP A 104 -7.71 4.07 -18.47
CA ASP A 104 -8.41 2.90 -19.01
C ASP A 104 -9.83 2.79 -18.49
N ARG A 105 -10.01 3.00 -17.18
CA ARG A 105 -11.32 2.88 -16.54
C ARG A 105 -12.30 3.96 -16.99
N TYR A 106 -11.83 5.19 -17.20
CA TYR A 106 -12.70 6.33 -17.44
C TYR A 106 -12.69 6.87 -18.86
N GLY A 107 -11.75 6.44 -19.71
CA GLY A 107 -11.52 6.99 -21.03
C GLY A 107 -11.10 8.46 -20.99
N VAL A 108 -10.40 8.89 -19.94
CA VAL A 108 -9.99 10.30 -19.71
C VAL A 108 -8.51 10.49 -20.02
N ILE A 109 -8.06 11.75 -20.05
CA ILE A 109 -6.62 12.06 -20.00
C ILE A 109 -6.21 12.21 -18.54
N ALA A 110 -5.06 11.67 -18.19
CA ALA A 110 -4.40 11.85 -16.90
C ALA A 110 -3.06 12.58 -17.08
N ASP A 111 -2.83 13.64 -16.31
CA ASP A 111 -1.55 14.35 -16.28
C ASP A 111 -0.89 14.12 -14.92
N LEU A 112 0.18 13.36 -14.94
CA LEU A 112 0.95 12.89 -13.81
C LEU A 112 2.09 13.87 -13.50
N ALA A 113 2.25 14.22 -12.24
CA ALA A 113 3.41 14.92 -11.72
C ALA A 113 3.87 14.29 -10.41
N ILE A 114 5.11 13.80 -10.36
CA ILE A 114 5.71 13.17 -9.17
C ILE A 114 6.57 14.20 -8.45
N HIS A 115 6.35 14.33 -7.15
CA HIS A 115 7.06 15.25 -6.28
C HIS A 115 7.94 14.50 -5.28
N ALA A 116 9.18 14.94 -5.17
CA ALA A 116 10.09 14.55 -4.11
C ALA A 116 9.79 15.33 -2.81
N PRO A 117 10.20 14.79 -1.66
CA PRO A 117 10.23 15.50 -0.40
C PRO A 117 10.91 16.87 -0.52
N SER A 118 10.33 17.88 0.12
CA SER A 118 10.98 19.17 0.26
C SER A 118 12.12 19.08 1.28
N HIS A 119 13.20 19.82 1.08
CA HIS A 119 14.35 19.91 2.02
C HIS A 119 13.99 20.18 3.50
N ASN A 120 12.88 20.88 3.77
CA ASN A 120 12.40 21.18 5.14
C ASN A 120 11.16 20.33 5.54
N GLY A 121 10.92 19.24 4.81
CA GLY A 121 9.75 18.37 4.96
C GLY A 121 10.10 17.04 5.62
N ASN A 122 9.14 16.12 5.59
CA ASN A 122 9.43 14.73 5.88
C ASN A 122 10.05 14.10 4.63
N ASP A 123 11.30 13.64 4.73
CA ASP A 123 12.09 13.01 3.67
C ASP A 123 11.45 11.73 3.10
N LYS A 124 10.39 11.22 3.73
CA LYS A 124 9.62 10.06 3.25
C LYS A 124 8.41 10.43 2.38
N ASN A 125 8.07 11.71 2.27
CA ASN A 125 6.83 12.15 1.63
C ASN A 125 6.94 12.26 0.10
N HIS A 126 7.33 11.16 -0.56
CA HIS A 126 7.19 11.02 -2.00
C HIS A 126 5.71 10.92 -2.35
N HIS A 127 5.25 11.70 -3.31
CA HIS A 127 3.84 11.69 -3.70
C HIS A 127 3.67 12.05 -5.17
N ALA A 128 2.58 11.56 -5.77
CA ALA A 128 2.21 11.94 -7.13
C ALA A 128 0.86 12.65 -7.14
N HIS A 129 0.78 13.69 -7.95
CA HIS A 129 -0.44 14.35 -8.36
C HIS A 129 -0.85 13.80 -9.72
N ILE A 130 -2.09 13.34 -9.85
CA ILE A 130 -2.67 12.86 -11.11
C ILE A 130 -3.93 13.68 -11.37
N LEU A 131 -3.87 14.58 -12.35
CA LEU A 131 -4.99 15.43 -12.71
C LEU A 131 -5.73 14.80 -13.90
N LEU A 132 -7.02 14.53 -13.72
CA LEU A 132 -7.88 13.93 -14.75
C LEU A 132 -8.79 14.99 -15.38
N THR A 133 -9.01 14.88 -16.69
CA THR A 133 -10.14 15.55 -17.35
C THR A 133 -11.46 15.03 -16.77
N THR A 134 -12.48 15.89 -16.71
CA THR A 134 -13.82 15.51 -16.21
C THR A 134 -14.69 14.82 -17.25
N ARG A 135 -14.18 14.71 -18.47
CA ARG A 135 -14.84 14.19 -19.66
C ARG A 135 -13.92 13.23 -20.40
N LYS A 136 -14.56 12.28 -21.09
CA LYS A 136 -13.91 11.29 -21.94
C LYS A 136 -13.19 11.99 -23.09
N ALA A 137 -11.98 11.55 -23.38
CA ALA A 137 -11.12 12.08 -24.42
C ALA A 137 -11.15 11.19 -25.64
N GLU A 138 -11.32 11.79 -26.81
CA GLU A 138 -11.37 11.12 -28.11
C GLU A 138 -10.67 11.98 -29.16
N LEU A 139 -10.35 11.38 -30.31
CA LEU A 139 -9.98 12.12 -31.51
C LEU A 139 -11.20 12.24 -32.42
N ASP A 140 -11.41 13.43 -32.99
CA ASP A 140 -12.39 13.61 -34.05
C ASP A 140 -11.89 13.11 -35.41
N GLN A 141 -12.69 13.31 -36.46
CA GLN A 141 -12.36 12.86 -37.82
C GLN A 141 -11.09 13.52 -38.39
N ASP A 142 -10.73 14.69 -37.88
CA ASP A 142 -9.56 15.46 -38.29
C ASP A 142 -8.36 15.21 -37.35
N HIS A 143 -8.42 14.17 -36.51
CA HIS A 143 -7.44 13.83 -35.48
C HIS A 143 -7.22 14.91 -34.41
N ASN A 144 -8.18 15.79 -34.18
CA ASN A 144 -8.12 16.76 -33.09
C ASN A 144 -8.65 16.18 -31.78
N LEU A 145 -8.01 16.53 -30.67
CA LEU A 145 -8.48 16.18 -29.34
C LEU A 145 -9.84 16.85 -29.05
N VAL A 146 -10.82 16.03 -28.67
CA VAL A 146 -12.13 16.47 -28.20
C VAL A 146 -12.48 15.82 -26.85
N LEU A 147 -13.21 16.56 -26.01
CA LEU A 147 -13.75 16.06 -24.75
C LEU A 147 -15.28 15.93 -24.84
N LYS A 148 -15.79 14.70 -24.73
CA LYS A 148 -17.19 14.38 -24.95
C LYS A 148 -17.96 14.19 -23.65
N ASP A 149 -18.47 12.99 -23.41
CA ASP A 149 -19.33 12.67 -22.27
C ASP A 149 -18.58 12.84 -20.95
N LYS A 150 -19.32 13.11 -19.89
CA LYS A 150 -18.75 13.13 -18.54
C LYS A 150 -18.20 11.76 -18.18
N ALA A 151 -17.02 11.74 -17.58
CA ALA A 151 -16.47 10.54 -16.98
C ALA A 151 -17.39 10.04 -15.87
N ASP A 152 -17.48 8.72 -15.71
CA ASP A 152 -18.43 8.08 -14.79
C ASP A 152 -18.27 8.57 -13.34
N ILE A 153 -17.03 8.83 -12.91
CA ILE A 153 -16.70 9.36 -11.58
C ILE A 153 -17.19 10.80 -11.34
N GLU A 154 -17.54 11.54 -12.41
CA GLU A 154 -18.11 12.89 -12.34
C GLU A 154 -19.64 12.93 -12.35
N LEU A 155 -20.29 11.78 -12.57
CA LEU A 155 -21.74 11.68 -12.53
C LEU A 155 -22.28 11.84 -11.10
N SER A 156 -23.43 12.49 -10.97
CA SER A 156 -24.13 12.57 -9.68
C SER A 156 -24.62 11.20 -9.24
N ASN A 157 -24.70 10.95 -7.93
CA ASN A 157 -25.25 9.68 -7.42
C ASN A 157 -26.68 9.42 -7.93
N THR A 158 -27.48 10.46 -8.19
CA THR A 158 -28.80 10.34 -8.85
C THR A 158 -28.69 9.77 -10.25
N LYS A 159 -27.77 10.31 -11.09
CA LYS A 159 -27.58 9.81 -12.46
C LYS A 159 -26.99 8.40 -12.44
N ARG A 160 -26.01 8.13 -11.58
CA ARG A 160 -25.43 6.79 -11.40
C ARG A 160 -26.49 5.76 -11.03
N LYS A 161 -27.39 6.08 -10.08
CA LYS A 161 -28.52 5.22 -9.72
C LYS A 161 -29.44 4.93 -10.91
N SER A 162 -29.75 5.94 -11.75
CA SER A 162 -30.56 5.73 -12.97
C SER A 162 -29.90 4.84 -14.02
N LEU A 163 -28.57 4.69 -13.96
CA LEU A 163 -27.78 3.84 -14.86
C LEU A 163 -27.46 2.46 -14.22
N GLY A 164 -28.03 2.15 -13.06
CA GLY A 164 -27.75 0.89 -12.34
C GLY A 164 -26.34 0.80 -11.75
N MET A 165 -25.64 1.93 -11.61
CA MET A 165 -24.29 1.99 -11.07
C MET A 165 -24.29 2.17 -9.55
N GLY A 166 -23.24 1.68 -8.89
CA GLY A 166 -22.95 2.00 -7.50
C GLY A 166 -22.68 3.49 -7.27
N THR A 167 -22.65 3.92 -6.02
CA THR A 167 -22.36 5.31 -5.63
C THR A 167 -20.93 5.71 -5.98
N SER A 168 -20.69 7.02 -6.10
CA SER A 168 -19.32 7.55 -6.23
C SER A 168 -18.44 7.22 -5.03
N GLN A 169 -19.01 7.10 -3.83
CA GLN A 169 -18.28 6.72 -2.62
C GLN A 169 -17.78 5.27 -2.67
N GLU A 170 -18.64 4.34 -3.11
CA GLU A 170 -18.24 2.93 -3.31
C GLU A 170 -17.16 2.80 -4.37
N GLU A 171 -17.30 3.54 -5.48
CA GLU A 171 -16.27 3.56 -6.52
C GLU A 171 -14.93 4.13 -6.00
N ILE A 172 -14.95 5.19 -5.18
CA ILE A 172 -13.73 5.69 -4.54
C ILE A 172 -13.09 4.62 -3.65
N LYS A 173 -13.87 3.79 -2.94
CA LYS A 173 -13.33 2.65 -2.17
C LYS A 173 -12.65 1.62 -3.09
N GLN A 174 -13.26 1.30 -4.23
CA GLN A 174 -12.66 0.41 -5.22
C GLN A 174 -11.34 0.96 -5.77
N ILE A 175 -11.28 2.24 -6.13
CA ILE A 175 -10.05 2.88 -6.62
C ILE A 175 -8.95 2.85 -5.56
N ARG A 176 -9.30 3.07 -4.29
CA ARG A 176 -8.33 2.93 -3.18
C ARG A 176 -7.84 1.48 -3.02
N ALA A 177 -8.69 0.49 -3.25
CA ALA A 177 -8.29 -0.90 -3.27
C ALA A 177 -7.34 -1.20 -4.44
N THR A 178 -7.63 -0.68 -5.64
CA THR A 178 -6.73 -0.77 -6.81
C THR A 178 -5.36 -0.17 -6.47
N TRP A 179 -5.31 1.03 -5.90
CA TRP A 179 -4.06 1.66 -5.47
C TRP A 179 -3.28 0.78 -4.49
N ALA A 180 -3.93 0.28 -3.43
CA ALA A 180 -3.27 -0.56 -2.44
C ALA A 180 -2.73 -1.86 -3.06
N ASN A 181 -3.48 -2.48 -3.98
CA ASN A 181 -3.03 -3.69 -4.66
C ASN A 181 -1.81 -3.44 -5.52
N LEU A 182 -1.79 -2.37 -6.33
CA LEU A 182 -0.64 -2.00 -7.15
C LEU A 182 0.59 -1.68 -6.29
N ALA A 183 0.41 -0.87 -5.25
CA ALA A 183 1.51 -0.51 -4.36
C ALA A 183 2.07 -1.73 -3.61
N ASN A 184 1.20 -2.63 -3.14
CA ASN A 184 1.62 -3.87 -2.48
C ASN A 184 2.35 -4.82 -3.43
N HIS A 185 1.91 -4.91 -4.68
CA HIS A 185 2.59 -5.70 -5.70
C HIS A 185 3.99 -5.13 -6.00
N ALA A 186 4.12 -3.81 -6.15
CA ALA A 186 5.41 -3.15 -6.34
C ALA A 186 6.36 -3.37 -5.15
N LEU A 187 5.86 -3.23 -3.91
CA LEU A 187 6.63 -3.52 -2.69
C LEU A 187 7.09 -4.98 -2.65
N GLU A 188 6.20 -5.92 -2.97
CA GLU A 188 6.55 -7.34 -3.02
C GLU A 188 7.62 -7.66 -4.06
N TYR A 189 7.47 -7.12 -5.27
CA TYR A 189 8.41 -7.31 -6.37
C TYR A 189 9.79 -6.74 -6.03
N ALA A 190 9.84 -5.64 -5.29
CA ALA A 190 11.08 -5.03 -4.79
C ALA A 190 11.65 -5.73 -3.53
N GLY A 191 11.01 -6.78 -3.01
CA GLY A 191 11.50 -7.57 -1.88
C GLY A 191 11.11 -7.06 -0.49
N TYR A 192 10.20 -6.09 -0.40
CA TYR A 192 9.70 -5.53 0.86
C TYR A 192 8.56 -6.37 1.44
N ARG A 193 8.49 -6.41 2.78
CA ARG A 193 7.43 -7.13 3.52
C ARG A 193 6.26 -6.23 3.90
N GLU A 194 6.50 -4.93 3.87
CA GLU A 194 5.58 -3.85 4.17
C GLU A 194 4.38 -3.91 3.21
N ARG A 195 3.18 -3.65 3.73
CA ARG A 195 1.95 -3.64 2.96
C ARG A 195 1.05 -2.49 3.41
N ILE A 196 0.37 -1.89 2.43
CA ILE A 196 -0.60 -0.83 2.60
C ILE A 196 -2.00 -1.45 2.60
N ASP A 197 -2.84 -1.00 3.55
CA ASP A 197 -4.26 -1.33 3.58
C ASP A 197 -5.09 -0.06 3.36
N HIS A 198 -5.99 -0.12 2.38
CA HIS A 198 -6.85 1.00 1.99
C HIS A 198 -8.05 1.20 2.91
N ARG A 199 -8.37 0.20 3.74
CA ARG A 199 -9.51 0.20 4.66
C ARG A 199 -9.22 1.04 5.88
N SER A 200 -10.27 1.53 6.53
CA SER A 200 -10.12 2.23 7.81
C SER A 200 -9.58 1.28 8.89
N TYR A 201 -8.97 1.82 9.95
CA TYR A 201 -8.56 1.02 11.11
C TYR A 201 -9.71 0.23 11.73
N ALA A 202 -10.92 0.80 11.73
CA ALA A 202 -12.13 0.11 12.17
C ALA A 202 -12.46 -1.10 11.27
N ASP A 203 -12.44 -0.92 9.94
CA ASP A 203 -12.70 -1.99 8.97
C ASP A 203 -11.61 -3.08 8.95
N GLN A 204 -10.39 -2.75 9.40
CA GLN A 204 -9.30 -3.71 9.60
C GLN A 204 -9.44 -4.51 10.91
N GLY A 205 -10.27 -4.05 11.85
CA GLY A 205 -10.39 -4.66 13.18
C GLY A 205 -9.12 -4.51 14.04
N ASN A 206 -8.23 -3.58 13.70
CA ASN A 206 -6.90 -3.48 14.33
C ASN A 206 -6.89 -2.69 15.65
N GLN A 207 -8.04 -2.11 16.03
CA GLN A 207 -8.28 -1.30 17.25
C GLN A 207 -7.46 0.00 17.34
N LEU A 208 -6.78 0.40 16.25
CA LEU A 208 -6.07 1.67 16.19
C LEU A 208 -7.07 2.82 15.99
N GLN A 209 -6.70 3.99 16.52
CA GLN A 209 -7.51 5.19 16.39
C GLN A 209 -7.02 6.06 15.23
N ALA A 210 -7.94 6.61 14.45
CA ALA A 210 -7.61 7.52 13.37
C ALA A 210 -7.33 8.93 13.90
N THR A 211 -6.32 9.59 13.33
CA THR A 211 -6.03 11.01 13.59
C THR A 211 -7.03 11.93 12.87
N ILE A 212 -7.15 13.17 13.34
CA ILE A 212 -7.91 14.22 12.67
C ILE A 212 -7.03 14.89 11.60
N HIS A 213 -7.61 15.19 10.44
CA HIS A 213 -6.89 15.93 9.40
C HIS A 213 -6.55 17.35 9.87
N GLU A 214 -5.26 17.68 9.95
CA GLU A 214 -4.77 18.98 10.44
C GLU A 214 -5.09 20.13 9.47
N GLY A 215 -4.98 19.88 8.17
CA GLY A 215 -5.06 20.94 7.17
C GLY A 215 -3.86 21.90 7.20
N SER A 216 -3.76 22.72 6.16
CA SER A 216 -2.56 23.54 5.91
C SER A 216 -2.25 24.55 7.01
N LYS A 217 -3.28 25.17 7.60
CA LYS A 217 -3.12 26.18 8.67
C LYS A 217 -2.54 25.58 9.93
N VAL A 218 -3.04 24.42 10.36
CA VAL A 218 -2.54 23.73 11.56
C VAL A 218 -1.12 23.24 11.33
N THR A 219 -0.83 22.64 10.18
CA THR A 219 0.54 22.23 9.83
C THR A 219 1.50 23.42 9.79
N GLN A 220 1.07 24.59 9.30
CA GLN A 220 1.89 25.80 9.30
C GLN A 220 2.16 26.33 10.71
N MET A 221 1.15 26.31 11.59
CA MET A 221 1.33 26.69 13.01
C MET A 221 2.31 25.73 13.71
N ARG A 222 2.18 24.43 13.48
CA ARG A 222 3.10 23.42 14.00
C ARG A 222 4.55 23.67 13.56
N ARG A 223 4.78 24.03 12.30
CA ARG A 223 6.12 24.40 11.80
C ARG A 223 6.73 25.63 12.48
N LYS A 224 5.89 26.49 13.07
CA LYS A 224 6.31 27.64 13.89
C LYS A 224 6.45 27.27 15.38
N GLY A 225 6.33 25.99 15.74
CA GLY A 225 6.35 25.52 17.13
C GLY A 225 5.06 25.81 17.90
N ILE A 226 3.95 26.10 17.22
CA ILE A 226 2.67 26.41 17.85
C ILE A 226 1.76 25.18 17.78
N ASP A 227 1.47 24.62 18.95
CA ASP A 227 0.56 23.49 19.06
C ASP A 227 -0.91 23.93 19.16
N THR A 228 -1.74 23.33 18.30
CA THR A 228 -3.20 23.41 18.36
C THR A 228 -3.80 22.19 19.07
N GLU A 229 -5.08 22.28 19.42
CA GLU A 229 -5.84 21.14 19.97
C GLU A 229 -5.80 19.92 19.04
N ILE A 230 -5.99 20.14 17.72
CA ILE A 230 -5.93 19.07 16.71
C ILE A 230 -4.55 18.40 16.71
N SER A 231 -3.51 19.22 16.78
CA SER A 231 -2.13 18.75 16.75
C SER A 231 -1.79 17.91 18.00
N ARG A 232 -2.17 18.36 19.20
CA ARG A 232 -2.00 17.62 20.46
C ARG A 232 -2.82 16.33 20.51
N PHE A 233 -4.05 16.37 20.00
CA PHE A 233 -4.90 15.20 19.86
C PHE A 233 -4.22 14.15 18.97
N ASN A 234 -3.74 14.56 17.79
CA ASN A 234 -3.07 13.65 16.86
C ASN A 234 -1.81 13.03 17.45
N ASP A 235 -1.01 13.79 18.19
CA ASP A 235 0.21 13.27 18.81
C ASP A 235 -0.13 12.24 19.90
N THR A 236 -1.17 12.50 20.71
CA THR A 236 -1.70 11.54 21.67
C THR A 236 -2.13 10.24 20.99
N ILE A 237 -2.92 10.34 19.91
CA ILE A 237 -3.39 9.17 19.15
C ILE A 237 -2.22 8.38 18.54
N LYS A 238 -1.23 9.07 17.97
CA LYS A 238 -0.03 8.41 17.42
C LYS A 238 0.75 7.67 18.52
N GLN A 239 0.90 8.27 19.69
CA GLN A 239 1.57 7.64 20.82
C GLN A 239 0.83 6.39 21.30
N GLN A 240 -0.50 6.49 21.48
CA GLN A 240 -1.35 5.36 21.89
C GLN A 240 -1.30 4.21 20.87
N ASN A 241 -1.44 4.52 19.58
CA ASN A 241 -1.34 3.54 18.51
C ASN A 241 0.03 2.84 18.50
N SER A 242 1.11 3.61 18.69
CA SER A 242 2.47 3.07 18.75
C SER A 242 2.66 2.10 19.92
N GLN A 243 2.21 2.48 21.11
CA GLN A 243 2.25 1.62 22.30
C GLN A 243 1.46 0.32 22.10
N GLN A 244 0.28 0.42 21.50
CA GLN A 244 -0.55 -0.75 21.21
C GLN A 244 0.11 -1.70 20.21
N LEU A 245 0.75 -1.18 19.17
CA LEU A 245 1.49 -1.99 18.18
C LEU A 245 2.69 -2.67 18.82
N GLN A 246 3.47 -1.95 19.63
CA GLN A 246 4.61 -2.51 20.37
C GLN A 246 4.17 -3.63 21.32
N TYR A 247 3.10 -3.40 22.07
CA TYR A 247 2.54 -4.40 22.98
C TYR A 247 2.10 -5.66 22.22
N LYS A 248 1.38 -5.50 21.10
CA LYS A 248 0.96 -6.64 20.25
C LYS A 248 2.16 -7.42 19.70
N GLN A 249 3.21 -6.72 19.28
CA GLN A 249 4.43 -7.35 18.77
C GLN A 249 5.15 -8.14 19.86
N GLN A 250 5.41 -7.53 21.02
CA GLN A 250 6.06 -8.18 22.15
C GLN A 250 5.26 -9.41 22.62
N HIS A 251 3.94 -9.29 22.73
CA HIS A 251 3.09 -10.42 23.11
C HIS A 251 3.16 -11.56 22.07
N LYS A 252 3.20 -11.24 20.78
CA LYS A 252 3.34 -12.25 19.71
C LYS A 252 4.70 -12.95 19.81
N GLU A 253 5.79 -12.20 19.99
CA GLU A 253 7.14 -12.74 20.16
C GLU A 253 7.22 -13.65 21.39
N GLN A 254 6.70 -13.21 22.54
CA GLN A 254 6.62 -14.02 23.76
C GLN A 254 5.81 -15.31 23.55
N THR A 255 4.68 -15.23 22.85
CA THR A 255 3.85 -16.41 22.55
C THR A 255 4.59 -17.42 21.67
N LEU A 256 5.30 -16.92 20.65
CA LEU A 256 6.13 -17.76 19.78
C LEU A 256 7.27 -18.41 20.55
N GLU A 257 7.99 -17.64 21.37
CA GLU A 257 9.09 -18.13 22.20
C GLU A 257 8.63 -19.22 23.17
N GLN A 258 7.50 -19.02 23.86
CA GLN A 258 6.91 -20.04 24.73
C GLN A 258 6.53 -21.31 23.95
N GLY A 259 6.02 -21.16 22.73
CA GLY A 259 5.71 -22.28 21.83
C GLY A 259 6.96 -23.08 21.44
N PHE A 260 8.02 -22.40 21.00
CA PHE A 260 9.30 -23.02 20.65
C PHE A 260 9.92 -23.74 21.85
N ASN A 261 9.97 -23.09 23.01
CA ASN A 261 10.48 -23.68 24.25
C ASN A 261 9.71 -24.95 24.65
N ARG A 262 8.38 -24.99 24.41
CA ARG A 262 7.57 -26.18 24.69
C ARG A 262 7.89 -27.32 23.74
N VAL A 263 8.06 -27.04 22.44
CA VAL A 263 8.44 -28.05 21.43
C VAL A 263 9.82 -28.60 21.72
N GLU A 264 10.79 -27.73 22.01
CA GLU A 264 12.16 -28.13 22.34
C GLU A 264 12.20 -29.04 23.57
N LYS A 265 11.53 -28.66 24.66
CA LYS A 265 11.39 -29.51 25.86
C LYS A 265 10.75 -30.87 25.55
N GLY A 266 9.70 -30.87 24.73
CA GLY A 266 9.04 -32.11 24.30
C GLY A 266 9.97 -33.01 23.47
N PHE A 267 10.75 -32.43 22.58
CA PHE A 267 11.73 -33.15 21.76
C PHE A 267 12.88 -33.73 22.61
N GLU A 268 13.41 -32.96 23.55
CA GLU A 268 14.44 -33.44 24.49
C GLU A 268 13.91 -34.55 25.39
N GLN A 269 12.66 -34.46 25.87
CA GLN A 269 12.03 -35.54 26.62
C GLN A 269 11.86 -36.79 25.76
N TRP A 270 11.38 -36.64 24.53
CA TRP A 270 11.23 -37.76 23.59
C TRP A 270 12.58 -38.44 23.31
N LYS A 271 13.67 -37.70 23.13
CA LYS A 271 15.03 -38.27 22.97
C LYS A 271 15.41 -39.12 24.18
N LYS A 272 15.21 -38.59 25.40
CA LYS A 272 15.49 -39.33 26.65
C LYS A 272 14.67 -40.61 26.73
N ASP A 273 13.40 -40.56 26.35
CA ASP A 273 12.51 -41.73 26.35
C ASP A 273 12.98 -42.79 25.33
N GLN A 274 13.46 -42.38 24.15
CA GLN A 274 14.03 -43.31 23.15
C GLN A 274 15.32 -43.95 23.65
N GLU A 275 16.19 -43.16 24.28
CA GLU A 275 17.44 -43.68 24.85
C GLU A 275 17.17 -44.66 26.01
N ALA A 276 16.24 -44.33 26.90
CA ALA A 276 15.80 -45.22 27.97
C ALA A 276 15.26 -46.55 27.43
N LYS A 277 14.41 -46.51 26.40
CA LYS A 277 13.90 -47.72 25.71
C LYS A 277 15.03 -48.55 25.10
N ARG A 278 16.03 -47.91 24.49
CA ARG A 278 17.22 -48.59 23.93
C ARG A 278 17.99 -49.33 25.03
N LEU A 279 18.30 -48.64 26.12
CA LEU A 279 19.02 -49.21 27.26
C LEU A 279 18.25 -50.37 27.91
N GLU A 280 16.93 -50.25 28.07
CA GLU A 280 16.09 -51.33 28.60
C GLU A 280 16.13 -52.57 27.68
N LEU A 281 16.09 -52.37 26.36
CA LEU A 281 16.20 -53.46 25.39
C LEU A 281 17.58 -54.14 25.43
N GLU A 282 18.66 -53.37 25.54
CA GLU A 282 20.02 -53.90 25.69
C GLU A 282 20.16 -54.72 26.98
N HIS A 283 19.66 -54.21 28.10
CA HIS A 283 19.68 -54.91 29.38
C HIS A 283 18.89 -56.22 29.31
N LYS A 284 17.68 -56.22 28.71
CA LYS A 284 16.90 -57.45 28.49
C LYS A 284 17.65 -58.47 27.63
N LYS A 285 18.36 -58.03 26.57
CA LYS A 285 19.19 -58.91 25.74
C LYS A 285 20.35 -59.52 26.53
N GLN A 286 21.05 -58.73 27.35
CA GLN A 286 22.13 -59.22 28.20
C GLN A 286 21.65 -60.25 29.22
N LEU A 287 20.54 -59.98 29.90
CA LEU A 287 19.92 -60.92 30.84
C LEU A 287 19.58 -62.25 30.16
N LYS A 288 18.97 -62.20 28.97
CA LYS A 288 18.64 -63.40 28.21
C LYS A 288 19.89 -64.21 27.83
N LEU A 289 20.96 -63.52 27.39
CA LEU A 289 22.23 -64.16 27.08
C LEU A 289 22.86 -64.82 28.31
N GLN A 290 22.84 -64.15 29.46
CA GLN A 290 23.33 -64.72 30.72
C GLN A 290 22.53 -65.95 31.15
N GLN A 291 21.20 -65.91 31.02
CA GLN A 291 20.33 -67.06 31.29
C GLN A 291 20.65 -68.25 30.37
N GLU A 292 20.84 -68.01 29.07
CA GLU A 292 21.23 -69.05 28.11
C GLU A 292 22.61 -69.64 28.43
N GLN A 293 23.59 -68.80 28.77
CA GLN A 293 24.93 -69.25 29.19
C GLN A 293 24.86 -70.09 30.48
N ALA A 294 24.09 -69.65 31.48
CA ALA A 294 23.88 -70.39 32.72
C ALA A 294 23.21 -71.75 32.49
N MET A 295 22.22 -71.80 31.58
CA MET A 295 21.58 -73.06 31.16
C MET A 295 22.57 -74.01 30.48
N LYS A 296 23.38 -73.50 29.53
CA LYS A 296 24.44 -74.30 28.87
C LYS A 296 25.46 -74.83 29.87
N LEU A 297 25.87 -74.01 30.85
CA LEU A 297 26.78 -74.42 31.93
C LEU A 297 26.16 -75.51 32.82
N LYS A 298 24.86 -75.41 33.16
CA LYS A 298 24.14 -76.45 33.91
C LYS A 298 24.05 -77.76 33.11
N GLN A 299 23.71 -77.71 31.82
CA GLN A 299 23.69 -78.89 30.94
C GLN A 299 25.08 -79.54 30.81
N ARG A 300 26.12 -78.73 30.67
CA ARG A 300 27.51 -79.22 30.58
C ARG A 300 27.97 -79.89 31.88
N LYS A 301 27.57 -79.34 33.04
CA LYS A 301 27.80 -79.97 34.35
C LYS A 301 27.00 -81.25 34.57
N SER A 302 25.78 -81.38 34.03
CA SER A 302 25.00 -82.62 34.12
C SER A 302 25.56 -83.71 33.20
N MET A 303 26.05 -83.36 32.00
CA MET A 303 26.73 -84.30 31.10
C MET A 303 28.03 -84.84 31.71
N ASN A 304 28.84 -84.02 32.38
CA ASN A 304 30.07 -84.46 33.06
C ASN A 304 29.82 -85.34 34.30
N ARG A 305 28.61 -85.37 34.87
CA ARG A 305 28.26 -86.26 35.99
C ARG A 305 27.80 -87.65 35.54
N ASN A 306 27.47 -87.83 34.26
CA ASN A 306 27.01 -89.10 33.67
C ASN A 306 28.03 -89.72 32.70
N GLY A 307 29.30 -89.33 32.76
CA GLY A 307 30.38 -90.01 32.03
C GLY A 307 30.64 -91.41 32.61
N PRO A 308 30.98 -92.42 31.78
CA PRO A 308 31.04 -93.80 32.23
C PRO A 308 32.09 -93.98 33.33
N SER A 309 31.68 -94.57 34.45
CA SER A 309 32.64 -95.12 35.41
C SER A 309 33.35 -96.27 34.70
N LEU A 310 34.69 -96.23 34.70
CA LEU A 310 35.53 -97.40 34.51
C LEU A 310 35.11 -98.49 35.50
#